data_AF-A0A4Q4CQZ0-F1
#
_entry.id   AF-A0A4Q4CQZ0-F1
#
_cell.length_a   1.000
_cell.length_b   1.000
_cell.length_c   1.000
_cell.angle_alpha   90.00
_cell.angle_beta   90.00
_cell.angle_gamma   90.00
#
_symmetry.space_group_name_H-M   'P 1'
#
loop_
_entity.id
_entity.type
_entity.pdbx_description
1 polymer ?
#
loop_
_entity_poly.entity_id
_entity_poly.type
_entity_poly.pdbx_seq_one_letter_code
_entity_poly.pdbx_strand_id
1 'polypeptide(L)'
;MNRRAALATLPLGLLAGGCTLPLPQDLDAPEPPWPVAADYPQSFRTLRNRIIDEAGRPRSFRGVAVPEAVWLSQRQDDKLGFFNRNLFRAAAEWRADTVRLSVMPAVLRHQGEAVMLRVLDAGVAYARRYGLYLIICFHSIGFPPDGRYTLTRDGFYGDLHATDGAEIYRFWQTVARRYAGNPTVAFYELFNEPTLVNPDRTPSNADGPEHWLRWRDYAEGLVDAIRLVDFRKPIIVGGLQYSYDLSHAPAAPVRRDNIVYATHPYAGSDWRRGWEEAFLGPARTL
;
A
#
# COMPACT_ATOMS: atom_id res chain seq x y z
N MET A 1 -44.75 -8.96 47.36
CA MET A 1 -44.38 -10.39 47.41
C MET A 1 -43.68 -10.76 46.11
N ASN A 2 -42.41 -11.15 46.24
CA ASN A 2 -41.46 -11.46 45.17
C ASN A 2 -41.89 -12.64 44.29
N ARG A 3 -41.75 -12.52 42.97
CA ARG A 3 -41.52 -13.66 42.08
C ARG A 3 -40.18 -13.46 41.37
N ARG A 4 -39.18 -14.22 41.81
CA ARG A 4 -37.88 -14.37 41.14
C ARG A 4 -38.10 -15.23 39.89
N ALA A 5 -37.78 -14.71 38.71
CA ALA A 5 -37.63 -15.49 37.50
C ALA A 5 -36.16 -15.92 37.38
N ALA A 6 -35.94 -17.22 37.19
CA ALA A 6 -34.62 -17.81 37.05
C ALA A 6 -33.99 -17.42 35.70
N LEU A 7 -32.76 -16.90 35.73
CA LEU A 7 -31.92 -16.80 34.53
C LEU A 7 -31.36 -18.18 34.19
N ALA A 8 -31.74 -18.70 33.02
CA ALA A 8 -31.05 -19.82 32.40
C ALA A 8 -29.80 -19.28 31.68
N THR A 9 -28.62 -19.63 32.19
CA THR A 9 -27.34 -19.40 31.55
C THR A 9 -27.17 -20.38 30.39
N LEU A 10 -27.29 -19.87 29.15
CA LEU A 10 -26.83 -20.58 27.95
C LEU A 10 -25.30 -20.53 27.88
N PRO A 11 -24.60 -21.63 27.54
CA PRO A 11 -23.16 -21.64 27.47
C PRO A 11 -22.71 -20.79 26.27
N LEU A 12 -21.79 -19.86 26.52
CA LEU A 12 -21.05 -19.15 25.48
C LEU A 12 -20.12 -20.16 24.80
N GLY A 13 -20.62 -20.82 23.75
CA GLY A 13 -19.76 -21.56 22.84
C GLY A 13 -18.89 -20.56 22.08
N LEU A 14 -17.57 -20.61 22.30
CA LEU A 14 -16.61 -19.97 21.41
C LEU A 14 -16.73 -20.64 20.03
N LEU A 15 -17.51 -20.04 19.15
CA LEU A 15 -17.37 -20.28 17.72
C LEU A 15 -16.17 -19.44 17.25
N ALA A 16 -15.04 -20.11 17.03
CA ALA A 16 -14.00 -19.64 16.13
C ALA A 16 -14.55 -19.66 14.70
N GLY A 17 -15.49 -18.75 14.42
CA GLY A 17 -15.99 -18.47 13.08
C GLY A 17 -15.01 -17.53 12.40
N GLY A 18 -14.26 -18.02 11.43
CA GLY A 18 -13.63 -17.15 10.45
C GLY A 18 -14.72 -16.33 9.79
N CYS A 19 -14.88 -15.07 10.22
CA CYS A 19 -15.79 -14.11 9.59
C CYS A 19 -15.25 -13.74 8.21
N THR A 20 -15.39 -14.63 7.23
CA THR A 20 -15.45 -14.22 5.84
C THR A 20 -16.82 -13.58 5.63
N LEU A 21 -16.91 -12.28 5.87
CA LEU A 21 -18.05 -11.49 5.43
C LEU A 21 -18.18 -11.59 3.90
N PRO A 22 -19.41 -11.55 3.35
CA PRO A 22 -19.63 -11.75 1.93
C PRO A 22 -18.90 -10.69 1.09
N LEU A 23 -18.41 -11.11 -0.07
CA LEU A 23 -17.81 -10.25 -1.08
C LEU A 23 -18.82 -9.14 -1.52
N PRO A 24 -18.34 -8.04 -2.14
CA PRO A 24 -19.24 -7.02 -2.66
C PRO A 24 -20.31 -7.62 -3.57
N GLN A 25 -21.57 -7.18 -3.41
CA GLN A 25 -22.71 -7.76 -4.12
C GLN A 25 -22.65 -7.59 -5.65
N ASP A 26 -21.95 -6.59 -6.14
CA ASP A 26 -21.75 -6.32 -7.57
C ASP A 26 -20.62 -7.16 -8.19
N LEU A 27 -19.81 -7.85 -7.37
CA LEU A 27 -18.75 -8.74 -7.84
C LEU A 27 -19.29 -9.96 -8.60
N ASP A 28 -20.55 -10.36 -8.40
CA ASP A 28 -21.15 -11.48 -9.12
C ASP A 28 -22.23 -11.02 -10.12
N ALA A 29 -22.45 -9.71 -10.24
CA ALA A 29 -23.47 -9.21 -11.17
C ALA A 29 -23.13 -9.63 -12.61
N PRO A 30 -24.13 -10.10 -13.39
CA PRO A 30 -23.91 -10.69 -14.72
C PRO A 30 -23.16 -9.74 -15.66
N GLU A 31 -22.11 -10.24 -16.30
CA GLU A 31 -21.42 -9.55 -17.39
C GLU A 31 -20.68 -10.58 -18.28
N PRO A 32 -20.34 -10.23 -19.54
CA PRO A 32 -19.49 -11.07 -20.37
C PRO A 32 -18.14 -11.35 -19.70
N PRO A 33 -17.59 -12.58 -19.77
CA PRO A 33 -16.29 -12.89 -19.17
C PRO A 33 -15.21 -11.92 -19.66
N TRP A 34 -14.40 -11.41 -18.72
CA TRP A 34 -13.22 -10.63 -19.07
C TRP A 34 -12.08 -11.58 -19.49
N PRO A 35 -11.34 -11.29 -20.58
CA PRO A 35 -10.22 -12.11 -20.98
C PRO A 35 -9.05 -11.92 -20.01
N VAL A 36 -8.94 -12.83 -19.04
CA VAL A 36 -7.79 -12.92 -18.12
C VAL A 36 -6.73 -13.82 -18.73
N ALA A 37 -5.46 -13.43 -18.62
CA ALA A 37 -4.35 -14.24 -19.13
C ALA A 37 -4.31 -15.62 -18.45
N ALA A 38 -4.03 -16.67 -19.21
CA ALA A 38 -4.05 -18.05 -18.70
C ALA A 38 -3.00 -18.30 -17.61
N ASP A 39 -1.94 -17.49 -17.58
CA ASP A 39 -0.88 -17.56 -16.59
C ASP A 39 -1.11 -16.61 -15.38
N TYR A 40 -2.26 -15.94 -15.30
CA TYR A 40 -2.64 -15.12 -14.15
C TYR A 40 -3.29 -15.96 -13.04
N PRO A 41 -3.04 -15.64 -11.75
CA PRO A 41 -2.08 -14.67 -11.24
C PRO A 41 -0.66 -15.25 -11.08
N GLN A 42 0.36 -14.43 -11.27
CA GLN A 42 1.78 -14.77 -11.08
C GLN A 42 2.35 -14.10 -9.85
N SER A 43 3.32 -14.76 -9.24
CA SER A 43 4.23 -14.13 -8.28
C SER A 43 5.37 -13.43 -9.01
N PHE A 44 5.92 -12.38 -8.38
CA PHE A 44 7.05 -11.64 -8.92
C PHE A 44 8.21 -11.60 -7.93
N ARG A 45 9.43 -11.45 -8.46
CA ARG A 45 10.64 -11.19 -7.67
C ARG A 45 11.57 -10.26 -8.42
N THR A 46 12.49 -9.65 -7.70
CA THR A 46 13.58 -8.90 -8.33
C THR A 46 14.73 -9.83 -8.75
N LEU A 47 15.40 -9.44 -9.82
CA LEU A 47 16.65 -10.02 -10.28
C LEU A 47 17.48 -8.90 -10.89
N ARG A 48 18.52 -8.46 -10.17
CA ARG A 48 19.26 -7.23 -10.49
C ARG A 48 18.26 -6.06 -10.63
N ASN A 49 18.39 -5.23 -11.66
CA ASN A 49 17.53 -4.09 -11.95
C ASN A 49 16.21 -4.43 -12.66
N ARG A 50 15.68 -5.65 -12.51
CA ARG A 50 14.44 -6.10 -13.15
C ARG A 50 13.50 -6.74 -12.14
N ILE A 51 12.21 -6.55 -12.36
CA ILE A 51 11.17 -7.43 -11.82
C ILE A 51 10.95 -8.55 -12.84
N ILE A 52 10.85 -9.79 -12.39
CA ILE A 52 10.63 -10.96 -13.24
C ILE A 52 9.44 -11.78 -12.74
N ASP A 53 8.78 -12.47 -13.67
CA ASP A 53 7.73 -13.46 -13.36
C ASP A 53 8.29 -14.83 -12.97
N GLU A 54 7.39 -15.79 -12.74
CA GLU A 54 7.73 -17.16 -12.35
C GLU A 54 8.53 -17.93 -13.42
N ALA A 55 8.40 -17.55 -14.69
CA ALA A 55 9.18 -18.09 -15.80
C ALA A 55 10.54 -17.37 -15.98
N GLY A 56 10.85 -16.37 -15.15
CA GLY A 56 12.07 -15.57 -15.23
C GLY A 56 12.04 -14.48 -16.30
N ARG A 57 10.87 -14.19 -16.89
CA ARG A 57 10.73 -13.16 -17.92
C ARG A 57 10.62 -11.78 -17.25
N PRO A 58 11.34 -10.74 -17.74
CA PRO A 58 11.20 -9.37 -17.25
C PRO A 58 9.77 -8.85 -17.37
N ARG A 59 9.31 -8.16 -16.33
CA ARG A 59 7.99 -7.53 -16.26
C ARG A 59 8.10 -6.04 -15.98
N SER A 60 7.27 -5.28 -16.66
CA SER A 60 7.01 -3.87 -16.38
C SER A 60 5.52 -3.71 -16.13
N PHE A 61 5.17 -2.97 -15.09
CA PHE A 61 3.78 -2.71 -14.72
C PHE A 61 3.43 -1.27 -15.09
N ARG A 62 2.34 -1.09 -15.84
CA ARG A 62 1.73 0.22 -16.06
C ARG A 62 0.37 0.19 -15.42
N GLY A 63 0.05 1.20 -14.63
CA GLY A 63 -1.16 1.14 -13.82
C GLY A 63 -1.71 2.50 -13.47
N VAL A 64 -2.74 2.47 -12.65
CA VAL A 64 -3.40 3.65 -12.11
C VAL A 64 -3.40 3.59 -10.59
N ALA A 65 -3.36 4.76 -9.96
CA ALA A 65 -3.63 4.86 -8.53
C ALA A 65 -5.11 5.19 -8.31
N VAL A 66 -5.72 4.49 -7.36
CA VAL A 66 -7.01 4.88 -6.83
C VAL A 66 -6.75 5.95 -5.75
N PRO A 67 -7.69 6.88 -5.53
CA PRO A 67 -7.74 7.64 -4.28
C PRO A 67 -7.70 6.72 -3.04
N GLU A 68 -7.77 7.30 -1.85
CA GLU A 68 -7.82 6.53 -0.61
C GLU A 68 -8.95 5.47 -0.69
N ALA A 69 -8.59 4.20 -0.59
CA ALA A 69 -9.45 3.09 -0.99
C ALA A 69 -10.65 2.93 -0.04
N VAL A 70 -10.41 3.10 1.26
CA VAL A 70 -11.42 2.91 2.31
C VAL A 70 -12.44 4.04 2.28
N TRP A 71 -11.99 5.27 2.04
CA TRP A 71 -12.78 6.46 1.84
C TRP A 71 -13.64 6.35 0.60
N LEU A 72 -13.05 5.96 -0.54
CA LEU A 72 -13.79 5.81 -1.79
C LEU A 72 -14.88 4.73 -1.68
N SER A 73 -14.63 3.66 -0.91
CA SER A 73 -15.60 2.58 -0.68
C SER A 73 -16.82 2.96 0.14
N GLN A 74 -16.75 4.05 0.89
CA GLN A 74 -17.86 4.51 1.73
C GLN A 74 -18.74 5.53 1.01
N ARG A 75 -18.34 5.97 -0.18
CA ARG A 75 -18.98 7.08 -0.86
C ARG A 75 -19.59 6.61 -2.16
N GLN A 76 -20.69 7.27 -2.46
CA GLN A 76 -21.31 7.23 -3.76
C GLN A 76 -21.19 8.63 -4.36
N ASP A 77 -20.18 8.84 -5.19
CA ASP A 77 -19.87 10.13 -5.78
C ASP A 77 -19.63 9.96 -7.28
N ASP A 78 -20.59 10.38 -8.10
CA ASP A 78 -20.52 10.25 -9.56
C ASP A 78 -19.36 11.03 -10.19
N LYS A 79 -18.79 12.03 -9.48
CA LYS A 79 -17.64 12.81 -9.98
C LYS A 79 -16.30 12.16 -9.63
N LEU A 80 -16.23 11.47 -8.49
CA LEU A 80 -15.00 10.82 -8.01
C LEU A 80 -14.94 9.33 -8.35
N GLY A 81 -16.08 8.74 -8.69
CA GLY A 81 -16.23 7.31 -8.91
C GLY A 81 -16.54 6.54 -7.62
N PHE A 82 -16.64 5.22 -7.78
CA PHE A 82 -17.05 4.30 -6.73
C PHE A 82 -16.00 3.21 -6.58
N PHE A 83 -15.72 2.77 -5.36
CA PHE A 83 -14.90 1.58 -5.14
C PHE A 83 -15.73 0.32 -5.40
N ASN A 84 -15.97 0.04 -6.67
CA ASN A 84 -16.79 -1.08 -7.09
C ASN A 84 -16.17 -1.73 -8.34
N ARG A 85 -16.86 -2.73 -8.87
CA ARG A 85 -16.41 -3.45 -10.06
C ARG A 85 -16.04 -2.55 -11.24
N ASN A 86 -16.80 -1.48 -11.49
CA ASN A 86 -16.61 -0.61 -12.65
C ASN A 86 -15.26 0.12 -12.62
N LEU A 87 -14.75 0.47 -11.43
CA LEU A 87 -13.42 1.07 -11.27
C LEU A 87 -12.32 0.15 -11.79
N PHE A 88 -12.35 -1.13 -11.40
CA PHE A 88 -11.34 -2.11 -11.82
C PHE A 88 -11.52 -2.50 -13.28
N ARG A 89 -12.77 -2.61 -13.75
CA ARG A 89 -13.05 -2.80 -15.17
C ARG A 89 -12.47 -1.66 -16.01
N ALA A 90 -12.70 -0.40 -15.61
CA ALA A 90 -12.17 0.76 -16.31
C ALA A 90 -10.63 0.74 -16.35
N ALA A 91 -9.97 0.38 -15.24
CA ALA A 91 -8.52 0.21 -15.22
C ALA A 91 -8.06 -0.84 -16.24
N ALA A 92 -8.74 -1.99 -16.32
CA ALA A 92 -8.43 -3.03 -17.30
C ALA A 92 -8.72 -2.60 -18.75
N GLU A 93 -9.81 -1.86 -18.99
CA GLU A 93 -10.13 -1.25 -20.29
C GLU A 93 -9.06 -0.24 -20.73
N TRP A 94 -8.46 0.49 -19.79
CA TRP A 94 -7.31 1.37 -20.01
C TRP A 94 -5.99 0.61 -20.16
N ARG A 95 -6.03 -0.73 -20.16
CA ARG A 95 -4.87 -1.63 -20.28
C ARG A 95 -3.88 -1.48 -19.13
N ALA A 96 -4.37 -1.17 -17.94
CA ALA A 96 -3.56 -1.27 -16.74
C ALA A 96 -3.18 -2.73 -16.45
N ASP A 97 -1.94 -2.94 -16.02
CA ASP A 97 -1.44 -4.16 -15.40
C ASP A 97 -1.71 -4.15 -13.88
N THR A 98 -1.67 -2.96 -13.27
CA THR A 98 -1.75 -2.76 -11.81
C THR A 98 -2.70 -1.65 -11.39
N VAL A 99 -3.25 -1.82 -10.19
CA VAL A 99 -3.98 -0.77 -9.46
C VAL A 99 -3.32 -0.55 -8.10
N ARG A 100 -2.96 0.70 -7.79
CA ARG A 100 -2.40 1.08 -6.49
C ARG A 100 -3.51 1.51 -5.54
N LEU A 101 -3.62 0.80 -4.41
CA LEU A 101 -4.56 1.04 -3.34
C LEU A 101 -3.86 1.75 -2.19
N SER A 102 -4.25 2.99 -1.95
CA SER A 102 -3.71 3.85 -0.90
C SER A 102 -4.55 3.73 0.36
N VAL A 103 -3.93 3.50 1.51
CA VAL A 103 -4.60 3.51 2.82
C VAL A 103 -4.02 4.64 3.66
N MET A 104 -4.84 5.65 3.98
CA MET A 104 -4.38 6.78 4.80
C MET A 104 -4.55 6.48 6.30
N PRO A 105 -3.59 6.86 7.16
CA PRO A 105 -3.67 6.61 8.60
C PRO A 105 -4.95 7.14 9.26
N ALA A 106 -5.38 8.36 8.91
CA ALA A 106 -6.57 8.95 9.50
C ALA A 106 -7.85 8.18 9.16
N VAL A 107 -7.98 7.72 7.91
CA VAL A 107 -9.13 6.93 7.47
C VAL A 107 -9.10 5.55 8.14
N LEU A 108 -7.92 4.93 8.23
CA LEU A 108 -7.72 3.68 8.97
C LEU A 108 -8.17 3.81 10.44
N ARG A 109 -7.73 4.85 11.15
CA ARG A 109 -8.15 5.06 12.55
C ARG A 109 -9.64 5.28 12.70
N HIS A 110 -10.24 6.06 11.80
CA HIS A 110 -11.65 6.39 11.86
C HIS A 110 -12.54 5.16 11.57
N GLN A 111 -12.13 4.30 10.64
CA GLN A 111 -12.94 3.18 10.14
C GLN A 111 -12.60 1.85 10.81
N GLY A 112 -11.37 1.69 11.27
CA GLY A 112 -10.84 0.49 11.88
C GLY A 112 -10.32 -0.54 10.87
N GLU A 113 -9.43 -1.41 11.36
CA GLU A 113 -8.74 -2.43 10.55
C GLU A 113 -9.70 -3.39 9.85
N ALA A 114 -10.80 -3.78 10.51
CA ALA A 114 -11.78 -4.70 9.93
C ALA A 114 -12.45 -4.11 8.67
N VAL A 115 -12.76 -2.81 8.67
CA VAL A 115 -13.32 -2.14 7.48
C VAL A 115 -12.26 -2.09 6.38
N MET A 116 -11.04 -1.66 6.71
CA MET A 116 -9.92 -1.59 5.77
C MET A 116 -9.65 -2.94 5.09
N LEU A 117 -9.58 -4.03 5.85
CA LEU A 117 -9.34 -5.37 5.31
C LEU A 117 -10.46 -5.82 4.37
N ARG A 118 -11.74 -5.52 4.67
CA ARG A 118 -12.85 -5.84 3.76
C ARG A 118 -12.74 -5.11 2.43
N VAL A 119 -12.34 -3.84 2.46
CA VAL A 119 -12.15 -3.03 1.26
C VAL A 119 -10.99 -3.56 0.42
N LEU A 120 -9.87 -3.91 1.05
CA LEU A 120 -8.74 -4.52 0.36
C LEU A 120 -9.08 -5.91 -0.19
N ASP A 121 -9.85 -6.73 0.54
CA ASP A 121 -10.35 -8.03 0.07
C ASP A 121 -11.27 -7.88 -1.15
N ALA A 122 -12.16 -6.88 -1.14
CA ALA A 122 -12.96 -6.50 -2.29
C ALA A 122 -12.08 -6.10 -3.48
N GLY A 123 -11.05 -5.28 -3.24
CA GLY A 123 -10.06 -4.90 -4.25
C GLY A 123 -9.34 -6.10 -4.86
N VAL A 124 -8.93 -7.08 -4.04
CA VAL A 124 -8.33 -8.35 -4.52
C VAL A 124 -9.30 -9.11 -5.41
N ALA A 125 -10.58 -9.19 -5.02
CA ALA A 125 -11.58 -9.93 -5.78
C ALA A 125 -11.88 -9.26 -7.13
N TYR A 126 -12.03 -7.94 -7.17
CA TYR A 126 -12.18 -7.20 -8.42
C TYR A 126 -10.94 -7.31 -9.31
N ALA A 127 -9.75 -7.19 -8.73
CA ALA A 127 -8.51 -7.32 -9.49
C ALA A 127 -8.39 -8.72 -10.14
N ARG A 128 -8.77 -9.78 -9.43
CA ARG A 128 -8.82 -11.15 -9.98
C ARG A 128 -9.79 -11.28 -11.14
N ARG A 129 -10.99 -10.68 -11.02
CA ARG A 129 -12.00 -10.72 -12.08
C ARG A 129 -11.48 -10.12 -13.40
N TYR A 130 -10.61 -9.11 -13.31
CA TYR A 130 -10.10 -8.38 -14.48
C TYR A 130 -8.63 -8.63 -14.82
N GLY A 131 -7.98 -9.60 -14.17
CA GLY A 131 -6.58 -9.94 -14.45
C GLY A 131 -5.57 -8.85 -14.04
N LEU A 132 -5.93 -8.02 -13.06
CA LEU A 132 -5.10 -6.93 -12.53
C LEU A 132 -4.28 -7.38 -11.33
N TYR A 133 -3.15 -6.72 -11.10
CA TYR A 133 -2.36 -6.83 -9.87
C TYR A 133 -2.55 -5.61 -8.96
N LEU A 134 -2.26 -5.75 -7.68
CA LEU A 134 -2.39 -4.68 -6.70
C LEU A 134 -1.06 -4.29 -6.07
N ILE A 135 -0.92 -2.99 -5.85
CA ILE A 135 0.05 -2.40 -4.92
C ILE A 135 -0.73 -1.91 -3.71
N ILE A 136 -0.40 -2.38 -2.51
CA ILE A 136 -0.97 -1.82 -1.27
C ILE A 136 0.05 -0.84 -0.69
N CYS A 137 -0.37 0.40 -0.47
CA CYS A 137 0.48 1.48 0.02
C CYS A 137 -0.02 2.00 1.38
N PHE A 138 0.89 2.08 2.35
CA PHE A 138 0.64 2.89 3.56
C PHE A 138 0.85 4.38 3.23
N HIS A 139 -0.25 5.11 3.12
CA HIS A 139 -0.29 6.39 2.42
C HIS A 139 -0.14 7.59 3.36
N SER A 140 1.05 7.75 3.92
CA SER A 140 1.44 8.92 4.72
C SER A 140 2.61 9.68 4.09
N ILE A 141 2.78 10.94 4.47
CA ILE A 141 3.79 11.87 3.98
C ILE A 141 4.55 12.41 5.19
N GLY A 142 5.86 12.20 5.23
CA GLY A 142 6.69 12.60 6.37
C GLY A 142 7.95 11.79 6.55
N PHE A 143 8.54 11.89 7.73
CA PHE A 143 9.76 11.18 8.10
C PHE A 143 9.50 10.28 9.32
N PRO A 144 9.14 9.00 9.10
CA PRO A 144 8.92 8.04 10.18
C PRO A 144 10.07 7.93 11.19
N PRO A 145 11.37 8.04 10.81
CA PRO A 145 12.46 8.01 11.79
C PRO A 145 12.44 9.13 12.83
N ASP A 146 11.79 10.26 12.54
CA ASP A 146 11.57 11.36 13.50
C ASP A 146 10.17 11.35 14.12
N GLY A 147 9.27 10.48 13.64
CA GLY A 147 7.85 10.51 14.01
C GLY A 147 7.15 11.80 13.58
N ARG A 148 7.60 12.45 12.50
CA ARG A 148 7.05 13.73 12.02
C ARG A 148 6.39 13.58 10.65
N TYR A 149 5.22 14.16 10.49
CA TYR A 149 4.39 14.01 9.29
C TYR A 149 3.84 15.36 8.84
N THR A 150 3.70 15.55 7.53
CA THR A 150 3.10 16.74 6.96
C THR A 150 1.67 16.92 7.48
N LEU A 151 1.27 18.16 7.76
CA LEU A 151 -0.09 18.46 8.20
C LEU A 151 -0.99 18.70 6.99
N THR A 152 -1.91 17.77 6.73
CA THR A 152 -2.98 17.92 5.75
C THR A 152 -4.31 17.65 6.45
N ARG A 153 -5.15 18.67 6.59
CA ARG A 153 -6.42 18.56 7.32
C ARG A 153 -7.59 18.25 6.40
N ASP A 154 -8.33 17.21 6.75
CA ASP A 154 -9.68 16.95 6.29
C ASP A 154 -10.68 17.30 7.40
N GLY A 155 -11.85 17.81 7.02
CA GLY A 155 -12.87 18.25 7.98
C GLY A 155 -13.51 17.12 8.80
N PHE A 156 -13.49 15.89 8.29
CA PHE A 156 -14.09 14.72 8.92
C PHE A 156 -13.03 13.78 9.52
N TYR A 157 -11.97 13.47 8.78
CA TYR A 157 -10.90 12.58 9.20
C TYR A 157 -9.80 13.25 10.03
N GLY A 158 -9.79 14.58 10.07
CA GLY A 158 -8.74 15.34 10.74
C GLY A 158 -7.43 15.31 9.97
N ASP A 159 -6.31 15.13 10.67
CA ASP A 159 -4.99 15.15 10.06
C ASP A 159 -4.67 13.83 9.33
N LEU A 160 -4.66 13.88 8.00
CA LEU A 160 -4.63 12.71 7.13
C LEU A 160 -3.37 11.84 7.29
N HIS A 161 -2.23 12.45 7.57
CA HIS A 161 -0.92 11.77 7.57
C HIS A 161 -0.39 11.48 8.97
N ALA A 162 -0.97 12.06 10.02
CA ALA A 162 -0.56 11.78 11.40
C ALA A 162 -0.61 10.27 11.68
N THR A 163 0.48 9.73 12.20
CA THR A 163 0.67 8.31 12.53
C THR A 163 1.84 8.19 13.50
N ASP A 164 2.20 6.97 13.89
CA ASP A 164 3.41 6.67 14.64
C ASP A 164 4.01 5.32 14.21
N GLY A 165 5.20 4.99 14.72
CA GLY A 165 5.87 3.74 14.35
C GLY A 165 5.11 2.48 14.74
N ALA A 166 4.32 2.51 15.82
CA ALA A 166 3.54 1.35 16.26
C ALA A 166 2.33 1.11 15.34
N GLU A 167 1.68 2.18 14.86
CA GLU A 167 0.59 2.10 13.88
C GLU A 167 1.10 1.60 12.52
N ILE A 168 2.22 2.12 12.01
CA ILE A 168 2.84 1.66 10.75
C ILE A 168 3.21 0.16 10.85
N TYR A 169 3.86 -0.23 11.95
CA TYR A 169 4.25 -1.62 12.17
C TYR A 169 3.03 -2.55 12.25
N ARG A 170 1.99 -2.16 12.99
CA ARG A 170 0.74 -2.93 13.11
C ARG A 170 0.04 -3.08 11.76
N PHE A 171 -0.05 -2.00 10.98
CA PHE A 171 -0.61 -2.03 9.64
C PHE A 171 0.10 -3.09 8.79
N TRP A 172 1.43 -3.06 8.73
CA TRP A 172 2.19 -4.01 7.93
C TRP A 172 2.07 -5.45 8.42
N GLN A 173 2.05 -5.68 9.74
CA GLN A 173 1.78 -7.02 10.28
C GLN A 173 0.38 -7.52 9.87
N THR A 174 -0.65 -6.68 9.97
CA THR A 174 -2.03 -7.04 9.63
C THR A 174 -2.17 -7.33 8.13
N VAL A 175 -1.68 -6.44 7.27
CA VAL A 175 -1.76 -6.56 5.80
C VAL A 175 -0.91 -7.74 5.29
N ALA A 176 0.32 -7.89 5.78
CA ALA A 176 1.19 -8.99 5.36
C ALA A 176 0.63 -10.35 5.79
N ARG A 177 0.09 -10.48 7.01
CA ARG A 177 -0.59 -11.73 7.44
C ARG A 177 -1.81 -12.04 6.56
N ARG A 178 -2.60 -11.03 6.20
CA ARG A 178 -3.82 -11.24 5.39
C ARG A 178 -3.50 -11.69 3.96
N TYR A 179 -2.47 -11.11 3.35
CA TYR A 179 -2.16 -11.30 1.93
C TYR A 179 -0.86 -12.09 1.66
N ALA A 180 -0.33 -12.78 2.69
CA ALA A 180 0.78 -13.69 2.58
C ALA A 180 0.54 -14.71 1.47
N GLY A 181 1.47 -14.78 0.51
CA GLY A 181 1.37 -15.72 -0.61
C GLY A 181 0.23 -15.47 -1.60
N ASN A 182 -0.52 -14.36 -1.49
CA ASN A 182 -1.52 -13.98 -2.48
C ASN A 182 -0.86 -13.28 -3.68
N PRO A 183 -0.79 -13.89 -4.88
CA PRO A 183 -0.10 -13.32 -6.02
C PRO A 183 -0.81 -12.12 -6.67
N THR A 184 -2.13 -11.95 -6.44
CA THR A 184 -2.86 -10.76 -6.92
C THR A 184 -2.37 -9.49 -6.25
N VAL A 185 -2.03 -9.56 -4.96
CA VAL A 185 -1.33 -8.48 -4.27
C VAL A 185 0.14 -8.61 -4.61
N ALA A 186 0.58 -7.91 -5.65
CA ALA A 186 1.91 -8.07 -6.21
C ALA A 186 2.99 -7.33 -5.41
N PHE A 187 2.66 -6.18 -4.81
CA PHE A 187 3.62 -5.34 -4.09
C PHE A 187 3.07 -4.76 -2.80
N TYR A 188 3.96 -4.61 -1.83
CA TYR A 188 3.76 -3.77 -0.64
C TYR A 188 4.62 -2.53 -0.77
N GLU A 189 4.02 -1.34 -0.71
CA GLU A 189 4.74 -0.06 -0.71
C GLU A 189 4.75 0.54 0.69
N LEU A 190 5.91 0.45 1.35
CA LEU A 190 6.04 0.61 2.81
C LEU A 190 5.51 1.94 3.35
N PHE A 191 5.74 3.00 2.59
CA PHE A 191 5.41 4.35 2.96
C PHE A 191 5.38 5.20 1.69
N ASN A 192 4.31 5.97 1.49
CA ASN A 192 4.09 6.74 0.26
C ASN A 192 5.22 7.74 -0.03
N GLU A 193 5.51 8.66 0.89
CA GLU A 193 6.44 9.77 0.60
C GLU A 193 7.34 10.11 1.80
N PRO A 194 8.49 9.43 1.92
CA PRO A 194 9.53 9.81 2.87
C PRO A 194 10.05 11.21 2.54
N THR A 195 9.90 12.14 3.49
CA THR A 195 10.36 13.52 3.36
C THR A 195 10.59 14.12 4.74
N LEU A 196 11.62 14.95 4.88
CA LEU A 196 11.96 15.56 6.16
C LEU A 196 10.96 16.66 6.52
N VAL A 197 10.56 16.68 7.79
CA VAL A 197 9.53 17.58 8.31
C VAL A 197 10.07 18.30 9.56
N ASN A 198 9.93 19.62 9.58
CA ASN A 198 10.35 20.47 10.70
C ASN A 198 9.46 20.24 11.94
N PRO A 199 9.88 20.64 13.15
CA PRO A 199 9.06 20.50 14.37
C PRO A 199 7.68 21.18 14.28
N ASP A 200 7.57 22.27 13.52
CA ASP A 200 6.32 22.99 13.25
C ASP A 200 5.45 22.34 12.15
N ARG A 201 5.90 21.18 11.63
CA ARG A 201 5.25 20.37 10.59
C ARG A 201 5.25 20.97 9.19
N THR A 202 6.11 21.95 8.95
CA THR A 202 6.41 22.45 7.59
C THR A 202 7.42 21.54 6.87
N PRO A 203 7.44 21.54 5.52
CA PRO A 203 8.46 20.83 4.75
C PRO A 203 9.87 21.29 5.11
N SER A 204 10.80 20.34 5.25
CA SER A 204 12.20 20.64 5.51
C SER A 204 13.03 20.58 4.24
N ASN A 205 13.97 21.53 4.11
CA ASN A 205 14.99 21.53 3.06
C ASN A 205 16.22 20.67 3.39
N ALA A 206 16.25 20.00 4.54
CA ALA A 206 17.29 19.04 4.87
C ALA A 206 17.23 17.85 3.91
N ASP A 207 18.41 17.39 3.47
CA ASP A 207 18.63 16.15 2.73
C ASP A 207 20.12 15.83 2.80
N GLY A 208 20.44 14.55 2.93
CA GLY A 208 21.80 14.09 3.09
C GLY A 208 21.87 12.58 3.28
N PRO A 209 23.06 11.99 3.08
CA PRO A 209 23.26 10.56 3.24
C PRO A 209 22.85 10.05 4.63
N GLU A 210 23.04 10.84 5.69
CA GLU A 210 22.61 10.52 7.04
C GLU A 210 21.09 10.33 7.16
N HIS A 211 20.31 11.15 6.45
CA HIS A 211 18.85 11.02 6.43
C HIS A 211 18.43 9.76 5.66
N TRP A 212 19.10 9.48 4.54
CA TRP A 212 18.88 8.24 3.80
C TRP A 212 19.19 7.01 4.65
N LEU A 213 20.32 7.00 5.38
CA LEU A 213 20.69 5.88 6.25
C LEU A 213 19.62 5.62 7.33
N ARG A 214 19.11 6.69 7.96
CA ARG A 214 18.02 6.59 8.95
C ARG A 214 16.73 6.04 8.35
N TRP A 215 16.34 6.53 7.17
CA TRP A 215 15.16 6.03 6.47
C TRP A 215 15.33 4.57 6.05
N ARG A 216 16.47 4.23 5.44
CA ARG A 216 16.83 2.87 5.03
C ARG A 216 16.75 1.90 6.20
N ASP A 217 17.35 2.23 7.35
CA ASP A 217 17.35 1.34 8.52
C ASP A 217 15.94 1.18 9.11
N TYR A 218 15.12 2.23 9.09
CA TYR A 218 13.71 2.15 9.46
C TYR A 218 12.90 1.26 8.51
N ALA A 219 13.08 1.44 7.19
CA ALA A 219 12.43 0.64 6.16
C ALA A 219 12.84 -0.85 6.25
N GLU A 220 14.12 -1.13 6.51
CA GLU A 220 14.62 -2.50 6.75
C GLU A 220 13.91 -3.17 7.94
N GLY A 221 13.66 -2.43 9.03
CA GLY A 221 12.89 -2.95 10.18
C GLY A 221 11.44 -3.32 9.82
N LEU A 222 10.79 -2.54 8.95
CA LEU A 222 9.45 -2.88 8.44
C LEU A 222 9.50 -4.08 7.49
N VAL A 223 10.51 -4.16 6.61
CA VAL A 223 10.73 -5.33 5.75
C VAL A 223 10.87 -6.58 6.60
N ASP A 224 11.70 -6.55 7.63
CA ASP A 224 11.92 -7.71 8.52
C ASP A 224 10.62 -8.15 9.19
N ALA A 225 9.80 -7.19 9.64
CA ALA A 225 8.49 -7.48 10.23
C ALA A 225 7.54 -8.18 9.26
N ILE A 226 7.50 -7.74 7.99
CA ILE A 226 6.69 -8.36 6.94
C ILE A 226 7.22 -9.76 6.63
N ARG A 227 8.54 -9.92 6.55
CA ARG A 227 9.20 -11.20 6.19
C ARG A 227 8.96 -12.32 7.19
N LEU A 228 8.55 -12.00 8.43
CA LEU A 228 8.09 -13.01 9.41
C LEU A 228 6.86 -13.79 8.95
N VAL A 229 6.05 -13.22 8.05
CA VAL A 229 4.77 -13.81 7.60
C VAL A 229 4.64 -13.89 6.07
N ASP A 230 5.30 -13.00 5.33
CA ASP A 230 5.41 -13.05 3.86
C ASP A 230 6.86 -12.84 3.42
N PHE A 231 7.58 -13.96 3.32
CA PHE A 231 9.01 -14.01 3.02
C PHE A 231 9.36 -13.70 1.55
N ARG A 232 8.38 -13.67 0.63
CA ARG A 232 8.63 -13.58 -0.82
C ARG A 232 8.02 -12.39 -1.52
N LYS A 233 7.07 -11.65 -0.94
CA LYS A 233 6.48 -10.47 -1.61
C LYS A 233 7.53 -9.42 -2.02
N PRO A 234 7.52 -8.89 -3.25
CA PRO A 234 8.26 -7.68 -3.58
C PRO A 234 7.82 -6.49 -2.71
N ILE A 235 8.79 -5.75 -2.17
CA ILE A 235 8.53 -4.58 -1.31
C ILE A 235 9.09 -3.34 -1.99
N ILE A 236 8.27 -2.30 -2.11
CA ILE A 236 8.62 -0.99 -2.66
C ILE A 236 9.07 -0.06 -1.52
N VAL A 237 10.25 0.53 -1.68
CA VAL A 237 10.85 1.51 -0.76
C VAL A 237 11.12 2.81 -1.53
N GLY A 238 10.48 3.90 -1.11
CA GLY A 238 10.66 5.23 -1.71
C GLY A 238 11.98 5.89 -1.33
N GLY A 239 12.43 6.82 -2.18
CA GLY A 239 13.52 7.74 -1.90
C GLY A 239 13.17 8.84 -0.88
N LEU A 240 14.11 9.77 -0.66
CA LEU A 240 13.83 11.01 0.07
C LEU A 240 13.10 12.02 -0.83
N GLN A 241 12.83 13.22 -0.28
CA GLN A 241 12.18 14.32 -0.99
C GLN A 241 10.84 13.89 -1.63
N TYR A 242 9.93 13.34 -0.83
CA TYR A 242 8.63 12.85 -1.29
C TYR A 242 8.76 11.66 -2.26
N SER A 243 9.57 10.67 -1.89
CA SER A 243 9.87 9.52 -2.76
C SER A 243 10.45 9.92 -4.11
N TYR A 244 11.11 11.07 -4.27
CA TYR A 244 11.70 11.48 -5.55
C TYR A 244 13.17 11.09 -5.67
N ASP A 245 13.94 11.30 -4.59
CA ASP A 245 15.40 11.28 -4.60
C ASP A 245 15.97 9.95 -4.10
N LEU A 246 16.59 9.19 -5.01
CA LEU A 246 17.30 7.94 -4.78
C LEU A 246 18.82 8.11 -4.90
N SER A 247 19.34 9.34 -4.98
CA SER A 247 20.78 9.60 -5.22
C SER A 247 21.71 8.96 -4.18
N HIS A 248 21.25 8.81 -2.93
CA HIS A 248 22.00 8.17 -1.85
C HIS A 248 21.90 6.64 -1.85
N ALA A 249 20.92 6.05 -2.54
CA ALA A 249 20.64 4.61 -2.51
C ALA A 249 21.76 3.75 -3.11
N PRO A 250 22.42 4.10 -4.23
CA PRO A 250 23.53 3.30 -4.78
C PRO A 250 24.71 3.12 -3.82
N ALA A 251 25.04 4.14 -3.04
CA ALA A 251 26.15 4.09 -2.07
C ALA A 251 25.77 3.30 -0.80
N ALA A 252 24.48 3.24 -0.48
CA ALA A 252 23.97 2.62 0.73
C ALA A 252 22.61 1.95 0.49
N PRO A 253 22.54 0.88 -0.32
CA PRO A 253 21.26 0.27 -0.69
C PRO A 253 20.57 -0.36 0.52
N VAL A 254 19.25 -0.50 0.44
CA VAL A 254 18.46 -1.33 1.37
C VAL A 254 19.04 -2.76 1.35
N ARG A 255 19.49 -3.24 2.52
CA ARG A 255 20.19 -4.53 2.66
C ARG A 255 19.20 -5.69 2.83
N ARG A 256 18.19 -5.78 1.98
CA ARG A 256 17.21 -6.86 2.00
C ARG A 256 16.91 -7.31 0.57
N ASP A 257 16.53 -8.57 0.43
CA ASP A 257 16.18 -9.14 -0.87
C ASP A 257 14.78 -8.73 -1.31
N ASN A 258 14.58 -8.78 -2.63
CA ASN A 258 13.30 -8.52 -3.28
C ASN A 258 12.72 -7.12 -3.02
N ILE A 259 13.60 -6.13 -3.10
CA ILE A 259 13.29 -4.70 -2.95
C ILE A 259 13.18 -4.04 -4.32
N VAL A 260 12.17 -3.19 -4.47
CA VAL A 260 11.96 -2.29 -5.61
C VAL A 260 12.05 -0.86 -5.06
N TYR A 261 12.73 0.05 -5.76
CA TYR A 261 12.78 1.46 -5.35
C TYR A 261 11.69 2.27 -6.06
N ALA A 262 11.04 3.19 -5.33
CA ALA A 262 10.07 4.13 -5.90
C ALA A 262 10.68 5.51 -6.14
N THR A 263 10.24 6.14 -7.25
CA THR A 263 10.45 7.55 -7.58
C THR A 263 9.10 8.23 -7.91
N HIS A 264 8.82 9.43 -7.40
CA HIS A 264 7.61 10.24 -7.69
C HIS A 264 7.96 11.53 -8.47
N PRO A 265 8.28 11.46 -9.78
CA PRO A 265 8.75 12.60 -10.56
C PRO A 265 7.62 13.50 -11.06
N TYR A 266 6.87 14.14 -10.15
CA TYR A 266 5.83 15.10 -10.53
C TYR A 266 6.41 16.31 -11.24
N ALA A 267 5.72 16.78 -12.29
CA ALA A 267 6.09 17.97 -13.04
C ALA A 267 5.74 19.25 -12.26
N GLY A 268 6.54 20.30 -12.43
CA GLY A 268 6.30 21.61 -11.79
C GLY A 268 6.70 21.70 -10.31
N SER A 269 7.30 20.64 -9.76
CA SER A 269 7.85 20.65 -8.40
C SER A 269 9.27 21.19 -8.38
N ASP A 270 9.65 21.84 -7.27
CA ASP A 270 10.99 22.36 -7.04
C ASP A 270 11.93 21.27 -6.48
N TRP A 271 12.25 20.30 -7.34
CA TRP A 271 13.12 19.18 -6.99
C TRP A 271 14.57 19.65 -6.84
N ARG A 272 15.28 19.13 -5.82
CA ARG A 272 16.65 19.58 -5.52
C ARG A 272 17.66 19.11 -6.57
N ARG A 273 17.34 17.99 -7.22
CA ARG A 273 18.19 17.31 -8.20
C ARG A 273 17.41 17.09 -9.49
N GLY A 274 18.11 17.17 -10.62
CA GLY A 274 17.55 16.73 -11.90
C GLY A 274 17.33 15.21 -11.93
N TRP A 275 16.51 14.73 -12.86
CA TRP A 275 16.14 13.30 -12.97
C TRP A 275 17.36 12.38 -13.07
N GLU A 276 18.40 12.82 -13.77
CA GLU A 276 19.63 12.05 -13.96
C GLU A 276 20.33 11.71 -12.64
N GLU A 277 20.51 12.71 -11.77
CA GLU A 277 21.13 12.54 -10.47
C GLU A 277 20.18 11.88 -9.46
N ALA A 278 18.90 12.26 -9.49
CA ALA A 278 17.92 11.82 -8.51
C ALA A 278 17.57 10.33 -8.64
N PHE A 279 17.37 9.80 -9.85
CA PHE A 279 16.88 8.42 -10.00
C PHE A 279 17.26 7.69 -11.30
N LEU A 280 17.51 8.36 -12.43
CA LEU A 280 17.88 7.64 -13.66
C LEU A 280 19.30 7.04 -13.56
N GLY A 281 20.26 7.81 -13.03
CA GLY A 281 21.60 7.34 -12.70
C GLY A 281 21.56 6.21 -11.67
N PRO A 282 20.94 6.42 -10.49
CA PRO A 282 20.75 5.38 -9.49
C PRO A 282 20.14 4.08 -10.04
N ALA A 283 19.11 4.14 -10.89
CA ALA A 283 18.44 2.97 -11.47
C ALA A 283 19.34 2.12 -12.40
N ARG A 284 20.46 2.66 -12.89
CA ARG A 284 21.45 1.90 -13.67
C ARG A 284 22.45 1.15 -12.79
N THR A 285 22.59 1.56 -11.53
CA THR A 285 23.58 1.03 -10.59
C THR A 285 22.99 0.11 -9.51
N LEU A 286 21.68 0.26 -9.24
CA LEU A 286 20.92 -0.57 -8.30
C LEU A 286 20.47 -1.90 -8.91
#